data_AF-A0A257E8Y6-F1
#
_entry.id   AF-A0A257E8Y6-F1
#
_cell.length_a   1.000
_cell.length_b   1.000
_cell.length_c   1.000
_cell.angle_alpha   90.00
_cell.angle_beta   90.00
_cell.angle_gamma   90.00
#
_symmetry.space_group_name_H-M   'P 1'
#
loop_
_entity.id
_entity.type
_entity.pdbx_description
1 polymer ?
#
loop_
_entity_poly.entity_id
_entity_poly.type
_entity_poly.pdbx_seq_one_letter_code
_entity_poly.pdbx_strand_id
1 'polypeptide(L)' 'MANSWGKPVLVVHGDSHQFRIDPPFQLDKKSLKNVTRSIVPGASNVRAVKVSVKDVRFSFEMLSPLR' A
#
# COMPACT_ATOMS: atom_id res chain seq x y z
N MET A 1 7.16 -16.24 4.17
CA MET A 1 5.98 -15.35 3.99
C MET A 1 6.19 -14.05 4.77
N ALA A 2 5.40 -12.99 4.56
CA ALA A 2 5.62 -11.69 5.22
C ALA A 2 5.73 -11.78 6.75
N ASN A 3 4.98 -12.68 7.40
CA ASN A 3 5.10 -12.94 8.85
C ASN A 3 6.51 -13.42 9.26
N SER A 4 7.13 -14.30 8.48
CA SER A 4 8.49 -14.82 8.75
C SER A 4 9.60 -13.86 8.32
N TRP A 5 9.28 -12.83 7.51
CA TRP A 5 10.25 -11.84 7.03
C TRP A 5 10.62 -10.82 8.11
N GLY A 6 9.70 -10.50 9.02
CA GLY A 6 9.96 -9.65 10.20
C GLY A 6 10.22 -8.16 9.91
N LYS A 7 10.33 -7.75 8.63
CA LYS A 7 10.48 -6.34 8.23
C LYS A 7 9.19 -5.80 7.59
N PRO A 8 9.03 -4.49 7.42
CA PRO A 8 7.90 -3.91 6.71
C PRO A 8 7.80 -4.45 5.28
N VAL A 9 6.57 -4.69 4.84
CA VAL A 9 6.20 -5.15 3.50
C VAL A 9 5.11 -4.23 2.98
N LEU A 10 5.30 -3.72 1.76
CA LEU A 10 4.28 -2.99 1.03
C LEU A 10 3.73 -3.89 -0.08
N VAL A 11 2.41 -4.08 -0.10
CA VAL A 11 1.70 -4.75 -1.19
C VAL A 11 0.98 -3.69 -2.02
N VAL A 12 1.31 -3.59 -3.30
CA VAL A 12 0.69 -2.65 -4.25
C VAL A 12 -0.20 -3.41 -5.21
N HIS A 13 -1.48 -3.04 -5.33
CA HIS A 13 -2.40 -3.60 -6.32
C HIS A 13 -3.49 -2.61 -6.73
N GLY A 14 -4.30 -2.94 -7.73
CA GLY A 14 -5.36 -2.08 -8.28
C GLY A 14 -6.70 -2.80 -8.45
N ASP A 15 -7.13 -3.59 -7.47
CA ASP A 15 -8.36 -4.41 -7.61
C ASP A 15 -9.65 -3.56 -7.67
N SER A 16 -9.83 -2.64 -6.72
CA SER A 16 -11.01 -1.80 -6.64
C SER A 16 -10.85 -0.46 -7.37
N HIS A 17 -9.62 -0.12 -7.74
CA HIS A 17 -9.23 1.21 -8.24
C HIS A 17 -9.59 2.38 -7.31
N GLN A 18 -9.89 2.11 -6.04
CA GLN A 18 -10.16 3.13 -5.02
C GLN A 18 -8.92 3.31 -4.15
N PHE A 19 -8.37 4.52 -4.12
CA PHE A 19 -7.15 4.79 -3.36
C PHE A 19 -7.36 4.47 -1.87
N ARG A 20 -6.55 3.54 -1.36
CA ARG A 20 -6.63 3.08 0.04
C ARG A 20 -5.25 2.66 0.54
N ILE A 21 -4.89 3.15 1.73
CA ILE A 21 -3.74 2.70 2.50
C ILE A 21 -4.25 2.10 3.81
N ASP A 22 -4.08 0.80 4.00
CA ASP A 22 -4.58 0.09 5.20
C ASP A 22 -3.75 -1.18 5.49
N PRO A 23 -3.91 -1.81 6.67
CA PRO A 23 -3.38 -3.14 6.96
C PRO A 23 -4.48 -4.21 6.76
N PRO A 24 -4.54 -4.92 5.61
CA PRO A 24 -5.73 -5.68 5.27
C PRO A 24 -5.62 -7.19 5.53
N PHE A 25 -4.41 -7.69 5.75
CA PHE A 25 -4.14 -9.11 5.76
C PHE A 25 -4.12 -9.67 7.17
N GLN A 26 -4.65 -10.87 7.31
CA GLN A 26 -4.63 -11.64 8.54
C GLN A 26 -4.09 -13.04 8.26
N LEU A 27 -3.38 -13.60 9.22
CA LEU A 27 -2.96 -15.00 9.26
C LEU A 27 -3.42 -15.57 10.59
N ASP A 28 -4.13 -16.70 10.59
CA ASP A 28 -4.67 -17.31 11.81
C ASP A 28 -5.46 -16.35 12.70
N LYS A 29 -6.30 -15.50 12.07
CA LYS A 29 -7.09 -14.44 12.73
C LYS A 29 -6.26 -13.34 13.40
N LYS A 30 -4.95 -13.30 13.18
CA LYS A 30 -4.04 -12.25 13.65
C LYS A 30 -3.67 -11.32 12.51
N SER A 31 -3.81 -10.02 12.74
CA SER A 31 -3.40 -9.00 11.77
C SER A 31 -1.90 -9.06 11.49
N LEU A 32 -1.52 -9.04 10.22
CA LEU A 32 -0.13 -8.95 9.77
C LEU A 32 0.35 -7.49 9.86
N LYS A 33 0.74 -7.06 11.06
CA LYS A 33 1.10 -5.66 11.35
C LYS A 33 2.26 -5.11 10.54
N ASN A 34 3.12 -5.98 10.00
CA ASN A 34 4.23 -5.56 9.14
C ASN A 34 3.84 -5.41 7.67
N VAL A 35 2.58 -5.61 7.31
CA VAL A 35 2.11 -5.51 5.92
C VAL A 35 1.19 -4.30 5.78
N THR A 36 1.57 -3.39 4.89
CA THR A 36 0.74 -2.27 4.43
C THR A 36 0.27 -2.56 3.01
N ARG A 37 -1.00 -2.31 2.72
CA ARG A 37 -1.53 -2.34 1.36
C ARG A 37 -1.65 -0.92 0.82
N SER A 38 -1.32 -0.78 -0.46
CA SER A 38 -1.67 0.39 -1.27
C SER A 38 -2.54 -0.08 -2.44
N ILE A 39 -3.79 0.37 -2.46
CA ILE A 39 -4.64 0.27 -3.64
C ILE A 39 -4.47 1.53 -4.46
N VAL A 40 -4.03 1.38 -5.70
CA VAL A 40 -3.81 2.53 -6.59
C VAL A 40 -5.12 2.98 -7.25
N PRO A 41 -5.31 4.28 -7.49
CA PRO A 41 -6.45 4.76 -8.26
C PRO A 41 -6.35 4.29 -9.72
N GLY A 42 -7.49 4.12 -10.39
CA GLY A 42 -7.54 3.66 -11.78
C GLY A 42 -8.87 3.95 -12.48
N ALA A 43 -9.09 3.31 -13.62
CA ALA A 43 -10.24 3.48 -14.52
C ALA A 43 -10.47 4.94 -15.01
N SER A 44 -11.22 5.74 -14.26
CA SER A 44 -11.56 7.13 -14.61
C SER A 44 -10.62 8.16 -13.99
N ASN A 45 -9.72 7.74 -13.09
CA ASN A 45 -8.83 8.63 -12.35
C ASN A 45 -7.42 8.03 -12.27
N VAL A 46 -6.65 8.20 -13.33
CA VAL A 46 -5.26 7.72 -13.39
C VAL A 46 -4.37 8.77 -12.72
N ARG A 47 -3.98 8.51 -11.47
CA ARG A 47 -3.02 9.31 -10.71
C ARG A 47 -1.91 8.44 -10.18
N ALA A 48 -0.70 8.99 -10.14
CA ALA A 48 0.44 8.32 -9.54
C ALA A 48 0.39 8.45 -8.01
N VAL A 49 0.88 7.43 -7.32
CA VAL A 49 1.13 7.48 -5.87
C VAL A 49 2.64 7.44 -5.68
N LYS A 50 3.22 8.52 -5.15
CA LYS A 50 4.62 8.55 -4.74
C LYS A 50 4.73 7.84 -3.39
N VAL A 51 5.53 6.78 -3.37
CA VAL A 51 5.91 6.06 -2.16
C VAL A 51 7.29 6.52 -1.75
N SER A 52 7.43 7.06 -0.55
CA SER A 52 8.74 7.38 0.02
C SER A 52 9.07 6.38 1.12
N VAL A 53 10.32 5.91 1.13
CA VAL A 53 10.83 4.95 2.11
C VAL A 53 11.91 5.66 2.94
N LYS A 54 11.71 5.70 4.26
CA LYS A 54 12.72 6.17 5.22
C LYS A 54 12.84 5.15 6.33
N ASP A 55 14.01 4.56 6.47
CA ASP A 55 14.28 3.43 7.36
C ASP A 55 13.27 2.28 7.13
N VAL A 56 12.38 2.05 8.11
CA VAL A 56 11.35 1.01 8.12
C VAL A 56 9.94 1.59 7.95
N ARG A 57 9.82 2.83 7.45
CA ARG A 57 8.55 3.54 7.33
C ARG A 57 8.25 3.89 5.88
N PHE A 58 6.98 3.69 5.51
CA PHE A 58 6.42 4.14 4.24
C PHE A 58 5.63 5.44 4.47
N SER A 59 5.72 6.37 3.53
CA SER A 59 4.78 7.46 3.37
C SER A 59 4.27 7.53 1.94
N PHE A 60 3.05 8.05 1.78
CA PHE A 60 2.30 8.02 0.53
C PHE A 60 1.80 9.41 0.19
N GLU A 61 2.03 9.83 -1.05
CA GLU A 61 1.55 11.10 -1.59
C GLU A 61 0.87 10.82 -2.92
N MET A 62 -0.36 11.28 -3.08
CA MET A 62 -1.06 11.20 -4.36
C MET A 62 -0.63 12.37 -5.24
N LEU A 63 -0.02 12.06 -6.37
CA LEU A 63 0.40 13.08 -7.33
C LEU A 63 -0.80 13.50 -8.18
N SER A 64 -0.97 14.81 -8.30
CA SER A 64 -1.88 15.41 -9.28
C SER A 64 -1.38 15.09 -10.71
N PRO A 65 -2.27 14.90 -11.70
CA PRO A 65 -1.85 14.82 -13.09
C PRO A 65 -1.04 16.06 -13.46
N LEU A 66 0.05 15.88 -14.21
CA LEU A 66 0.73 17.00 -14.86
C LEU A 66 -0.30 17.67 -15.79
N ARG A 67 -0.57 18.96 -15.53
CA ARG A 67 -1.42 19.79 -16.39
C ARG A 67 -0.71 20.11 -17.68
#